data_AF-A0A929HAJ6-F1
#
_entry.id   AF-A0A929HAJ6-F1
#
_cell.length_a   1.000
_cell.length_b   1.000
_cell.length_c   1.000
_cell.angle_alpha   90.00
_cell.angle_beta   90.00
_cell.angle_gamma   90.00
#
_symmetry.space_group_name_H-M   'P 1'
#
loop_
_entity.id
_entity.type
_entity.pdbx_description
1 polymer ?
#
loop_
_entity_poly.entity_id
_entity_poly.type
_entity_poly.pdbx_seq_one_letter_code
_entity_poly.pdbx_strand_id
1 'polypeptide(L)' 'MAQKPGNISIFWQELKRRKVIKAAAMYAATAFIIMEAAEIMLPRLGLPDWTVTLVIVILIVGFPITLILSWIFDITP' A
#
# COMPACT_ATOMS: atom_id res chain seq x y z
N MET A 1 -9.80 -25.17 -31.01
CA MET A 1 -8.84 -24.06 -31.02
C MET A 1 -8.66 -23.57 -29.59
N ALA A 2 -7.58 -23.98 -28.92
CA ALA A 2 -7.31 -23.54 -27.55
C ALA A 2 -6.78 -22.11 -27.58
N GLN A 3 -7.58 -21.15 -27.10
CA GLN A 3 -7.15 -19.77 -26.97
C GLN A 3 -6.04 -19.71 -25.91
N LYS A 4 -4.82 -19.42 -26.36
CA LYS A 4 -3.63 -19.25 -25.52
C LYS A 4 -3.91 -18.07 -24.57
N PRO A 5 -4.03 -18.27 -23.25
CA PRO A 5 -4.34 -17.18 -22.34
C PRO A 5 -3.23 -16.14 -22.45
N GLY A 6 -3.58 -14.88 -22.78
CA GLY A 6 -2.60 -13.83 -23.01
C GLY A 6 -1.73 -13.61 -21.77
N ASN A 7 -0.44 -13.29 -21.95
CA ASN A 7 0.56 -13.18 -20.87
C ASN A 7 0.11 -12.36 -19.64
N ILE A 8 -0.79 -11.39 -19.83
CA ILE A 8 -1.40 -10.58 -18.76
C ILE A 8 -2.23 -11.42 -17.80
N SER A 9 -2.95 -12.43 -18.29
CA SER A 9 -3.75 -13.33 -17.45
C SER A 9 -2.89 -14.25 -16.58
N ILE A 10 -1.71 -14.66 -17.07
CA ILE A 10 -0.71 -15.38 -16.27
C ILE A 10 -0.08 -14.46 -15.22
N PHE A 11 0.29 -13.23 -15.58
CA PHE A 11 0.82 -12.24 -14.63
C PHE A 11 -0.19 -11.85 -13.54
N TRP A 12 -1.47 -11.71 -13.91
CA TRP A 12 -2.58 -11.49 -12.96
C TRP A 12 -2.84 -12.70 -12.05
N GLN A 13 -2.75 -13.93 -12.57
CA GLN A 13 -2.82 -15.13 -11.74
C GLN A 13 -1.63 -15.22 -10.78
N GLU A 14 -0.42 -14.84 -11.21
CA GLU A 14 0.78 -14.82 -10.38
C GLU A 14 0.70 -13.75 -9.27
N LEU A 15 0.19 -12.56 -9.60
CA LEU A 15 -0.09 -11.49 -8.63
C LEU A 15 -1.15 -11.89 -7.59
N LYS A 16 -2.19 -12.61 -8.04
CA LYS A 16 -3.25 -13.15 -7.17
C LYS A 16 -2.76 -14.30 -6.29
N ARG A 17 -1.76 -15.07 -6.73
CA ARG A 17 -1.21 -16.23 -6.01
C ARG A 17 -0.24 -15.85 -4.87
N ARG A 18 0.35 -14.66 -4.89
CA ARG A 18 1.43 -14.26 -3.97
C ARG A 18 1.02 -13.47 -2.72
N LYS A 19 -0.28 -13.32 -2.40
CA LYS A 19 -0.79 -12.50 -1.25
C LYS A 19 -0.30 -11.04 -1.16
N VAL A 20 0.63 -10.58 -2.00
CA VAL A 20 1.16 -9.20 -2.05
C VAL A 20 0.05 -8.19 -2.31
N ILE A 21 -0.97 -8.54 -3.11
CA ILE A 21 -2.15 -7.70 -3.32
C ILE A 21 -2.87 -7.42 -1.99
N LYS A 22 -2.95 -8.40 -1.08
CA LYS A 22 -3.62 -8.24 0.21
C LYS A 22 -2.84 -7.27 1.10
N ALA A 23 -1.52 -7.38 1.14
CA ALA A 23 -0.67 -6.46 1.90
C ALA A 23 -0.71 -5.04 1.34
N ALA A 24 -0.64 -4.88 0.01
CA ALA A 24 -0.77 -3.59 -0.64
C ALA A 24 -2.15 -2.95 -0.39
N ALA A 25 -3.23 -3.73 -0.44
CA ALA A 25 -4.58 -3.25 -0.15
C ALA A 25 -4.75 -2.86 1.33
N MET A 26 -4.24 -3.66 2.26
CA MET A 26 -4.23 -3.33 3.70
C MET A 26 -3.45 -2.04 3.94
N TYR A 27 -2.26 -1.91 3.35
CA TYR A 27 -1.46 -0.70 3.47
C TYR A 27 -2.19 0.51 2.92
N ALA A 28 -2.75 0.42 1.71
CA ALA A 28 -3.50 1.51 1.10
C ALA A 28 -4.67 1.95 1.99
N ALA A 29 -5.43 1.00 2.57
CA ALA A 29 -6.51 1.30 3.49
C ALA A 29 -6.00 2.00 4.76
N THR A 30 -4.92 1.51 5.38
CA THR A 30 -4.35 2.14 6.58
C THR A 30 -3.77 3.52 6.30
N ALA A 31 -3.01 3.67 5.21
CA ALA A 31 -2.45 4.94 4.76
C ALA A 31 -3.54 5.97 4.48
N PHE A 32 -4.65 5.54 3.87
CA PHE A 32 -5.81 6.39 3.62
C PHE A 32 -6.43 6.90 4.92
N ILE A 33 -6.66 6.02 5.90
CA ILE A 33 -7.17 6.41 7.22
C ILE A 33 -6.24 7.41 7.92
N ILE A 34 -4.92 7.18 7.85
CA ILE A 34 -3.93 8.09 8.43
C ILE A 34 -3.96 9.44 7.73
N MET A 35 -4.09 9.48 6.41
CA MET A 35 -4.13 10.71 5.63
C MET A 35 -5.35 11.56 6.00
N GLU A 36 -6.55 10.96 6.01
CA GLU A 36 -7.78 11.64 6.43
C GLU A 36 -7.70 12.13 7.88
N ALA A 37 -7.18 11.30 8.79
CA ALA A 37 -6.97 11.70 10.18
C ALA A 37 -5.98 12.87 10.29
N ALA A 38 -4.90 12.86 9.52
CA ALA A 38 -3.89 13.91 9.52
C ALA A 38 -4.44 15.23 8.96
N GLU A 39 -5.18 15.19 7.85
CA GLU A 39 -5.83 16.37 7.27
C GLU A 39 -6.85 17.01 8.21
N ILE A 40 -7.55 16.21 9.02
CA ILE A 40 -8.53 16.73 9.98
C ILE A 40 -7.85 17.18 11.28
N MET A 41 -6.91 16.40 11.80
CA MET A 41 -6.33 16.62 13.14
C MET A 41 -5.18 17.62 13.14
N LEU A 42 -4.26 17.57 12.17
CA LEU A 42 -3.07 18.43 12.18
C LEU A 42 -3.42 19.92 12.12
N PRO A 43 -4.33 20.39 11.25
CA PRO A 43 -4.74 21.79 11.24
C PRO A 43 -5.47 22.20 12.53
N ARG A 44 -6.27 21.29 13.12
CA ARG A 44 -6.97 21.54 14.40
C ARG A 44 -6.01 21.67 15.58
N LEU A 45 -4.86 21.01 15.51
CA LEU A 45 -3.77 21.16 16.47
C LEU A 45 -2.95 22.44 16.26
N GLY A 46 -3.28 23.25 15.23
CA GLY A 46 -2.55 24.46 14.89
C GLY A 46 -1.19 24.18 14.23
N LEU A 47 -0.99 22.97 13.69
CA LEU A 47 0.25 22.64 13.01
C LEU A 47 0.29 23.26 11.61
N PRO A 48 1.48 23.59 11.10
CA PRO A 48 1.62 24.14 9.76
C PRO A 48 1.18 23.15 8.67
N ASP A 49 0.71 23.68 7.53
CA ASP A 49 0.22 22.86 6.40
C ASP A 49 1.26 21.89 5.83
N TRP A 50 2.56 22.24 5.90
CA TRP A 50 3.65 21.35 5.45
C TRP A 50 3.70 20.03 6.23
N THR A 51 3.08 19.96 7.41
CA THR A 51 3.02 18.74 8.23
C THR A 51 2.17 17.67 7.55
N VAL A 52 1.08 18.05 6.86
CA VAL A 52 0.26 17.10 6.09
C VAL A 52 1.09 16.52 4.93
N THR A 53 1.84 17.37 4.23
CA THR A 53 2.76 16.94 3.17
C THR A 53 3.82 15.98 3.70
N LEU A 54 4.37 16.23 4.90
CA LEU A 54 5.31 15.30 5.54
C LEU A 54 4.68 13.93 5.80
N VAL A 55 3.45 13.88 6.31
CA VAL A 55 2.75 12.60 6.54
C VAL A 55 2.60 11.83 5.24
N ILE A 56 2.22 12.51 4.15
CA ILE A 56 2.11 11.90 2.82
C ILE A 56 3.46 11.33 2.36
N VAL A 57 4.55 12.09 2.51
CA VAL A 57 5.91 11.62 2.16
C VAL A 57 6.29 10.38 2.98
N ILE A 58 6.00 10.37 4.28
CA ILE A 58 6.26 9.21 5.16
C ILE A 58 5.44 8.00 4.71
N LEU A 59 4.19 8.16 4.32
CA LEU A 59 3.36 7.08 3.78
C LEU A 59 3.90 6.56 2.44
N ILE A 60 4.37 7.43 1.56
CA ILE A 60 4.99 7.00 0.30
C ILE A 60 6.26 6.18 0.57
N VAL A 61 7.08 6.58 1.55
CA VAL A 61 8.29 5.85 1.95
C VAL A 61 7.96 4.58 2.76
N GLY A 62 6.85 4.57 3.49
CA GLY A 62 6.36 3.40 4.22
C GLY A 62 5.81 2.30 3.31
N PHE A 63 5.37 2.65 2.10
CA PHE A 63 4.89 1.69 1.12
C PHE A 63 5.94 0.65 0.69
N PRO A 64 7.17 1.03 0.24
CA PRO A 64 8.20 0.05 -0.09
C PRO A 64 8.62 -0.78 1.12
N ILE A 65 8.64 -0.20 2.33
CA ILE A 65 8.89 -0.95 3.57
C ILE A 65 7.83 -2.04 3.74
N THR A 66 6.55 -1.70 3.56
CA THR A 66 5.46 -2.66 3.72
C THR A 66 5.48 -3.74 2.65
N LEU A 67 5.89 -3.42 1.42
CA LEU A 67 6.11 -4.43 0.38
C LEU A 67 7.26 -5.37 0.75
N ILE A 68 8.38 -4.85 1.25
CA ILE A 68 9.52 -5.66 1.69
C ILE A 68 9.12 -6.55 2.88
N LEU A 69 8.40 -6.00 3.87
CA LEU A 69 7.89 -6.76 5.01
C LEU A 69 6.89 -7.83 4.57
N SER A 70 5.96 -7.51 3.66
CA SER A 70 5.07 -8.52 3.09
C SER A 70 5.85 -9.61 2.37
N TRP A 71 7.00 -9.30 1.76
CA TRP A 71 7.82 -10.30 1.08
C TRP A 71 8.60 -11.18 2.07
N ILE A 72 9.05 -10.61 3.19
CA ILE A 72 9.75 -11.32 4.26
C ILE A 72 8.79 -12.18 5.09
N PHE A 73 7.64 -11.64 5.49
CA PHE A 73 6.68 -12.33 6.36
C PHE A 73 5.79 -13.33 5.63
N ASP A 74 5.60 -13.21 4.31
CA ASP A 74 4.92 -14.24 3.51
C ASP A 74 5.82 -15.48 3.26
N ILE A 75 7.09 -15.44 3.70
CA ILE A 75 7.99 -16.61 3.79
C ILE A 75 7.85 -17.35 5.13
N THR A 76 7.23 -16.75 6.15
CA THR A 76 6.98 -17.46 7.41
C THR A 76 5.57 -18.08 7.38
N PRO A 77 5.46 -19.42 7.42
CA PRO A 77 4.17 -20.13 7.34
C PRO A 77 3.25 -19.85 8.53
#